data_AF-A0A1W1B8N1-F1
#
_entry.id   AF-A0A1W1B8N1-F1
#
_cell.length_a   1.000
_cell.length_b   1.000
_cell.length_c   1.000
_cell.angle_alpha   90.00
_cell.angle_beta   90.00
_cell.angle_gamma   90.00
#
_symmetry.space_group_name_H-M   'P 1'
#
loop_
_entity.id
_entity.type
_entity.pdbx_description
1 polymer ?
#
loop_
_entity_poly.entity_id
_entity_poly.type
_entity_poly.pdbx_seq_one_letter_code
_entity_poly.pdbx_strand_id
1 'polypeptide(L)' 'MQRAINLGTKDETNITIEMPLVHLKKSQIVTKALEMSVPLELTWSCYQSEDKACGVCDSCRLRLKGFMEAGVSDPISYKV' A
#
# COMPACT_ATOMS: atom_id res chain seq x y z
N MET A 1 4.38 -19.78 7.97
CA MET A 1 4.80 -18.66 8.84
C MET A 1 4.10 -18.69 10.19
N GLN A 2 2.76 -18.70 10.23
CA GLN A 2 1.95 -18.74 11.46
C GLN A 2 2.43 -19.75 12.51
N ARG A 3 2.56 -21.03 12.12
CA ARG A 3 3.02 -22.10 13.02
C ARG A 3 4.41 -21.82 13.60
N ALA A 4 5.33 -21.29 12.80
CA ALA A 4 6.69 -21.00 13.25
C ALA A 4 6.72 -19.87 14.29
N ILE A 5 5.87 -18.84 14.13
CA ILE A 5 5.75 -17.75 15.11
C ILE A 5 5.25 -18.31 16.45
N ASN A 6 4.15 -19.06 16.45
CA ASN A 6 3.57 -19.59 17.69
C ASN A 6 4.52 -20.56 18.41
N LEU A 7 5.27 -21.40 17.66
CA LEU A 7 6.29 -22.29 18.24
C LEU A 7 7.51 -21.53 18.80
N GLY A 8 7.77 -20.32 18.31
CA GLY A 8 8.87 -19.47 18.77
C GLY A 8 8.51 -18.58 19.97
N THR A 9 7.26 -18.61 20.43
CA THR A 9 6.75 -17.83 21.56
C THR A 9 6.32 -18.74 22.71
N LYS A 10 5.97 -18.15 23.86
CA LYS A 10 5.40 -18.91 24.99
C LYS A 10 4.08 -19.59 24.57
N ASP A 11 3.74 -20.69 25.23
CA ASP A 11 2.55 -21.49 24.90
C ASP A 11 1.23 -20.71 25.05
N GLU A 12 1.18 -19.72 25.95
CA GLU A 12 0.00 -18.87 26.13
C GLU A 12 -0.10 -17.77 25.07
N THR A 13 0.95 -17.54 24.28
CA THR A 13 0.96 -16.54 23.22
C THR A 13 0.31 -17.12 21.96
N ASN A 14 -0.80 -16.52 21.55
CA ASN A 14 -1.46 -16.85 20.29
C ASN A 14 -1.47 -15.65 19.35
N ILE A 15 -0.52 -15.61 18.42
CA ILE A 15 -0.42 -14.55 17.40
C ILE A 15 -1.22 -14.99 16.17
N THR A 16 -1.90 -14.06 15.50
CA THR A 16 -2.51 -14.29 14.18
C THR A 16 -1.85 -13.36 13.16
N ILE A 17 -1.38 -13.91 12.03
CA ILE A 17 -0.86 -13.12 10.91
C ILE A 17 -2.02 -12.76 9.98
N GLU A 18 -2.37 -11.48 9.95
CA GLU A 18 -3.36 -10.93 9.01
C GLU A 18 -2.66 -10.33 7.79
N MET A 19 -3.08 -10.73 6.59
CA MET A 19 -2.55 -10.22 5.32
C MET A 19 -3.67 -9.69 4.42
N PRO A 20 -4.46 -8.69 4.87
CA PRO A 20 -5.72 -8.31 4.22
C PRO A 20 -5.56 -7.82 2.77
N LEU A 21 -4.35 -7.42 2.38
CA LEU A 21 -4.07 -6.88 1.05
C LEU A 21 -3.38 -7.86 0.10
N VAL A 22 -2.97 -9.06 0.55
CA VAL A 22 -2.04 -9.94 -0.20
C VAL A 22 -2.59 -10.43 -1.54
N HIS A 23 -3.91 -10.62 -1.62
CA HIS A 23 -4.58 -11.07 -2.84
C HIS A 23 -5.15 -9.91 -3.67
N LEU A 24 -4.97 -8.67 -3.22
CA LEU A 24 -5.49 -7.49 -3.91
C LEU A 24 -4.47 -6.95 -4.91
N LYS A 25 -4.96 -6.61 -6.10
CA LYS A 25 -4.23 -5.74 -7.04
C LYS A 25 -4.10 -4.33 -6.45
N LYS A 26 -3.11 -3.56 -6.92
CA LYS A 26 -2.93 -2.17 -6.48
C LYS A 26 -4.18 -1.30 -6.69
N SER A 27 -4.88 -1.48 -7.81
CA SER A 27 -6.17 -0.82 -8.06
C SER A 27 -7.23 -1.17 -7.02
N GLN A 28 -7.35 -2.44 -6.64
CA GLN A 28 -8.28 -2.87 -5.59
C GLN A 28 -7.91 -2.29 -4.22
N ILE A 29 -6.61 -2.13 -3.92
CA ILE A 29 -6.16 -1.46 -2.69
C ILE A 29 -6.56 0.02 -2.72
N VAL A 30 -6.41 0.71 -3.85
CA VAL A 30 -6.85 2.10 -4.00
C VAL A 30 -8.38 2.20 -3.81
N THR A 31 -9.17 1.38 -4.51
CA THR A 31 -10.63 1.34 -4.34
C THR A 31 -11.01 1.11 -2.87
N LYS A 32 -10.35 0.16 -2.19
CA LYS A 32 -10.63 -0.13 -0.79
C LYS A 32 -10.31 1.03 0.15
N ALA A 33 -9.20 1.71 -0.10
CA ALA A 33 -8.80 2.90 0.64
C ALA A 33 -9.83 4.03 0.47
N LEU A 34 -10.36 4.23 -0.74
CA LEU A 34 -11.41 5.20 -1.02
C LEU A 34 -12.73 4.85 -0.32
N GLU A 35 -13.18 3.59 -0.36
CA GLU A 35 -14.36 3.12 0.38
C GLU A 35 -14.27 3.44 1.87
N MET A 36 -13.06 3.35 2.43
CA MET A 36 -12.77 3.60 3.84
C MET A 36 -12.44 5.06 4.16
N SER A 37 -12.52 5.97 3.17
CA SER A 37 -12.18 7.38 3.33
C SER A 37 -10.76 7.61 3.88
N VAL A 38 -9.80 6.79 3.45
CA VAL A 38 -8.39 6.95 3.83
C VAL A 38 -7.83 8.22 3.19
N PRO A 39 -7.10 9.08 3.93
CA PRO A 39 -6.49 10.29 3.39
C PRO A 39 -5.24 9.95 2.55
N LEU A 40 -5.46 9.51 1.31
CA LEU A 40 -4.40 9.05 0.40
C LEU A 40 -3.40 10.15 0.02
N GLU A 41 -3.79 11.43 0.16
CA GLU A 41 -2.94 12.60 0.02
C GLU A 41 -1.82 12.69 1.07
N LEU A 42 -1.99 12.01 2.21
CA LEU A 42 -0.99 11.95 3.29
C LEU A 42 -0.05 10.75 3.16
N THR A 43 -0.20 9.94 2.12
CA THR A 43 0.58 8.71 1.94
C THR A 43 1.74 8.93 0.97
N TRP A 44 2.85 8.24 1.21
CA TRP A 44 4.05 8.32 0.37
C TRP A 44 4.48 6.96 -0.15
N SER A 45 4.97 6.92 -1.39
CA SER A 45 5.50 5.69 -1.99
C SER A 45 6.80 5.92 -2.77
N CYS A 46 7.18 7.15 -3.07
CA CYS A 46 8.36 7.44 -3.89
C CYS A 46 9.65 7.01 -3.19
N TYR A 47 10.58 6.40 -3.94
CA TYR A 47 11.89 5.99 -3.44
C TYR A 47 13.01 7.02 -3.68
N GLN A 48 12.76 8.05 -4.48
CA GLN A 48 13.82 8.94 -4.99
C GLN A 48 13.67 10.40 -4.55
N SER A 49 12.58 10.75 -3.88
CA SER A 49 12.29 12.13 -3.51
C SER A 49 11.42 12.17 -2.26
N GLU A 50 11.43 13.31 -1.58
CA GLU A 50 10.74 13.55 -0.30
C GLU A 50 9.83 14.80 -0.35
N ASP A 51 9.95 15.62 -1.39
CA ASP A 51 9.18 16.85 -1.61
C ASP A 51 7.98 16.62 -2.56
N LYS A 52 8.26 16.10 -3.75
CA LYS A 52 7.28 15.70 -4.78
C LYS A 52 7.67 14.32 -5.29
N ALA A 53 6.68 13.46 -5.53
CA ALA A 53 6.95 12.11 -6.00
C ALA A 53 7.62 12.17 -7.38
N CYS A 54 8.66 11.37 -7.60
CA CYS A 54 9.48 11.50 -8.81
C CYS A 54 8.77 11.05 -10.11
N GLY A 55 7.65 10.35 -10.04
CA GLY A 55 6.87 9.90 -11.21
C GLY A 55 7.49 8.74 -12.01
N VAL A 56 8.79 8.48 -11.86
CA VAL A 56 9.53 7.55 -12.75
C VAL A 56 10.08 6.30 -12.08
N CYS A 57 10.21 6.27 -10.75
CA CYS A 57 10.67 5.07 -10.04
C CYS A 57 9.59 3.99 -10.02
N ASP A 58 9.98 2.72 -9.82
CA ASP A 58 9.07 1.58 -9.88
C ASP A 58 7.85 1.73 -8.95
N SER A 59 8.09 2.22 -7.72
CA SER A 59 7.01 2.47 -6.77
C SER A 59 6.04 3.57 -7.22
N CYS A 60 6.54 4.66 -7.83
CA CYS A 60 5.67 5.69 -8.41
C CYS A 60 4.84 5.13 -9.56
N ARG A 61 5.46 4.33 -10.46
CA ARG A 61 4.75 3.71 -11.60
C ARG A 61 3.66 2.75 -11.12
N LEU A 62 3.94 1.94 -10.10
CA LEU A 62 2.95 1.02 -9.51
C LEU A 62 1.79 1.78 -8.84
N ARG A 63 2.09 2.85 -8.12
CA ARG A 63 1.09 3.70 -7.49
C ARG A 63 0.19 4.36 -8.54
N LEU A 64 0.78 5.09 -9.49
CA LEU A 64 0.08 5.77 -10.57
C LEU A 64 -0.79 4.81 -11.39
N LYS A 65 -0.25 3.62 -11.74
CA LYS A 65 -1.02 2.57 -12.42
C LYS A 65 -2.20 2.10 -11.58
N GLY A 66 -2.01 1.92 -10.27
CA GLY A 66 -3.08 1.53 -9.35
C GLY A 66 -4.23 2.54 -9.30
N PHE A 67 -3.91 3.84 -9.20
CA PHE A 67 -4.92 4.91 -9.25
C PHE A 67 -5.63 4.98 -10.60
N MET A 68 -4.87 4.94 -11.70
CA MET A 68 -5.41 4.93 -13.07
C MET A 68 -6.38 3.76 -13.30
N GLU A 69 -6.00 2.54 -12.92
CA GLU A 69 -6.85 1.35 -13.04
C GLU A 69 -8.08 1.39 -12.10
N ALA A 70 -8.00 2.12 -10.99
CA ALA A 70 -9.13 2.38 -10.09
C ALA A 70 -10.06 3.50 -10.59
N GLY A 71 -9.74 4.15 -11.71
CA GLY A 71 -10.56 5.21 -12.30
C GLY A 71 -10.48 6.55 -11.56
N VAL A 72 -9.44 6.76 -10.76
CA VAL A 72 -9.24 7.98 -9.96
C VAL A 72 -7.85 8.58 -10.18
N SER A 73 -7.73 9.89 -10.01
CA SER A 73 -6.42 10.55 -10.02
C SER A 73 -5.75 10.42 -8.64
N ASP A 74 -4.43 10.28 -8.63
CA ASP A 74 -3.64 10.25 -7.40
C ASP A 74 -3.56 11.66 -6.80
N PRO A 75 -3.91 11.87 -5.51
CA PRO A 75 -3.99 13.22 -4.96
C PRO A 75 -2.63 13.87 -4.62
N ILE A 76 -1.50 13.15 -4.73
CA ILE A 76 -0.18 13.71 -4.43
C ILE A 76 0.47 14.38 -5.66
N SER A 77 1.39 15.32 -5.41
CA SER A 77 2.11 16.02 -6.48
C SER A 77 3.30 15.21 -7.02
N TYR A 78 3.50 15.28 -8.33
CA TYR A 78 4.61 14.64 -9.05
C TYR A 78 5.55 15.66 -9.70
N LYS A 79 6.82 15.28 -9.90
CA LYS A 79 7.83 16.13 -10.57
C LYS A 79 7.72 16.14 -12.09
N VAL A 80 7.20 15.06 -12.67
CA VAL A 80 7.09 14.81 -14.11
C VAL A 80 5.75 14.18 -14.44
#